data_AF-A0A401XLS0-F1
#
_entry.id   AF-A0A401XLS0-F1
#
_cell.length_a   1.000
_cell.length_b   1.000
_cell.length_c   1.000
_cell.angle_alpha   90.00
_cell.angle_beta   90.00
_cell.angle_gamma   90.00
#
_symmetry.space_group_name_H-M   'P 1'
#
loop_
_entity.id
_entity.type
_entity.pdbx_description
1 polymer ?
#
loop_
_entity_poly.entity_id
_entity_poly.type
_entity_poly.pdbx_seq_one_letter_code
_entity_poly.pdbx_strand_id
1 'polypeptide(L)'
;MIDTGIILTYIMIGICVAAIVGFAVSKVFTHFSKVKNALIGIAVLLVIFLIGYSIADGSDYVNYPASMGITEAKSKMVGTGLTTFYVLALLSVLSILYVEVSKIFK
;
A
#
# COMPACT_ATOMS: atom_id res chain seq x y z
N MET A 1 -16.88 -22.66 33.26
CA MET A 1 -17.50 -23.20 32.03
C MET A 1 -17.44 -22.19 30.87
N ILE A 2 -17.79 -20.92 31.09
CA ILE A 2 -17.75 -19.88 30.03
C ILE A 2 -16.31 -19.52 29.63
N ASP A 3 -15.41 -19.40 30.61
CA ASP A 3 -14.00 -19.05 30.42
C ASP A 3 -13.24 -20.02 29.50
N THR A 4 -13.47 -21.33 29.69
CA THR A 4 -12.91 -22.40 28.85
C THR A 4 -13.41 -22.34 27.40
N GLY A 5 -14.66 -21.92 27.17
CA GLY A 5 -15.21 -21.78 25.82
C GLY A 5 -14.61 -20.60 25.05
N ILE A 6 -14.33 -19.50 25.74
CA ILE A 6 -13.67 -18.31 25.14
C ILE A 6 -12.22 -18.63 24.78
N ILE A 7 -11.49 -19.30 25.68
CA ILE A 7 -10.10 -19.73 25.43
C ILE A 7 -10.03 -20.67 24.22
N LEU A 8 -10.94 -21.65 24.14
CA LEU A 8 -10.99 -22.58 23.00
C LEU A 8 -11.25 -21.85 21.67
N THR A 9 -12.14 -20.85 21.66
CA THR A 9 -12.45 -20.05 20.48
C THR A 9 -11.23 -19.24 20.03
N TYR A 10 -10.49 -18.63 20.96
CA TYR A 10 -9.25 -17.91 20.65
C TYR A 10 -8.19 -18.83 20.03
N ILE A 11 -8.05 -20.06 20.54
CA ILE A 11 -7.12 -21.05 19.98
C ILE A 11 -7.53 -21.42 18.56
N MET A 12 -8.82 -21.68 18.31
CA MET A 12 -9.30 -21.98 16.97
C MET A 12 -9.10 -20.82 15.99
N ILE A 13 -9.40 -19.59 16.39
CA ILE A 13 -9.13 -18.40 15.57
C ILE A 13 -7.63 -18.30 15.27
N GLY A 14 -6.77 -18.52 16.27
CA GLY A 14 -5.31 -18.52 16.08
C GLY A 14 -4.86 -19.55 15.04
N ILE A 15 -5.40 -20.76 15.09
CA ILE A 15 -5.11 -21.83 14.11
C ILE A 15 -5.65 -21.44 12.72
N CYS A 16 -6.85 -20.89 12.63
CA CYS A 16 -7.41 -20.44 11.36
C CYS A 16 -6.56 -19.33 10.73
N VAL A 17 -6.13 -18.34 11.51
CA VAL A 17 -5.24 -17.27 11.04
C VAL A 17 -3.91 -17.85 10.56
N ALA A 18 -3.30 -18.75 11.35
CA ALA A 18 -2.06 -19.40 10.97
C ALA A 18 -2.20 -20.22 9.67
N ALA A 19 -3.30 -20.95 9.50
CA ALA A 19 -3.59 -21.71 8.30
C ALA A 19 -3.78 -20.79 7.09
N ILE A 20 -4.57 -19.71 7.21
CA ILE A 20 -4.80 -18.74 6.13
C ILE A 20 -3.47 -18.11 5.68
N VAL A 21 -2.66 -17.65 6.62
CA VAL A 21 -1.35 -17.06 6.32
C VAL A 21 -0.44 -18.11 5.67
N GLY A 22 -0.37 -19.33 6.23
CA GLY A 22 0.45 -20.41 5.68
C GLY A 22 0.05 -20.80 4.25
N PHE A 23 -1.26 -20.93 3.99
CA PHE A 23 -1.77 -21.21 2.65
C PHE A 23 -1.58 -20.05 1.67
N ALA A 24 -1.74 -18.81 2.12
CA ALA A 24 -1.51 -17.63 1.29
C ALA A 24 -0.04 -17.55 0.85
N VAL A 25 0.89 -17.70 1.79
CA VAL A 25 2.34 -17.71 1.52
C VAL A 25 2.71 -18.87 0.59
N SER A 26 2.23 -20.08 0.89
CA SER A 26 2.50 -21.26 0.04
C SER A 26 1.97 -21.08 -1.38
N LYS A 27 0.75 -20.56 -1.55
CA LYS A 27 0.19 -20.28 -2.89
C LYS A 27 0.98 -19.22 -3.66
N VAL A 28 1.55 -18.23 -2.97
CA VAL A 28 2.42 -17.22 -3.60
C VAL A 28 3.65 -17.87 -4.22
N PHE A 29 4.29 -18.81 -3.52
CA PHE A 29 5.47 -19.51 -4.03
C PHE A 29 5.14 -20.55 -5.10
N THR A 30 4.07 -21.34 -4.93
CA THR A 30 3.71 -22.40 -5.89
C THR A 30 3.14 -21.85 -7.21
N HIS A 31 2.40 -20.73 -7.17
CA HIS A 31 1.78 -20.12 -8.36
C HIS A 31 2.43 -18.78 -8.75
N PHE A 32 3.76 -18.76 -8.77
CA PHE A 32 4.53 -17.57 -9.12
C PHE A 32 4.11 -16.93 -10.44
N SER A 33 3.71 -17.74 -11.45
CA SER A 33 3.25 -17.22 -12.74
C SER A 33 1.97 -16.37 -12.67
N LYS A 34 1.06 -16.67 -11.74
CA LYS A 34 -0.16 -15.87 -11.53
C LYS A 34 0.12 -14.67 -10.62
N VAL A 35 1.01 -14.83 -9.65
CA VAL A 35 1.35 -13.77 -8.69
C VAL A 35 2.33 -12.74 -9.24
N LYS A 36 3.12 -13.07 -10.26
CA LYS A 36 4.11 -12.16 -10.85
C LYS A 36 3.51 -10.80 -11.25
N ASN A 37 2.29 -10.78 -11.82
CA ASN A 37 1.66 -9.54 -12.26
C ASN A 37 1.25 -8.67 -11.06
N ALA A 38 0.73 -9.29 -10.00
CA ALA A 38 0.43 -8.59 -8.75
C ALA A 38 1.71 -8.10 -8.07
N LEU A 39 2.77 -8.92 -8.05
CA LEU A 39 4.06 -8.58 -7.48
C LEU A 39 4.74 -7.42 -8.24
N ILE A 40 4.64 -7.40 -9.57
CA ILE A 40 5.08 -6.27 -10.41
C ILE A 40 4.30 -5.01 -10.05
N GLY A 41 2.97 -5.09 -9.87
CA GLY A 41 2.16 -3.95 -9.43
C GLY A 41 2.63 -3.37 -8.09
N ILE A 42 2.91 -4.25 -7.11
CA ILE A 42 3.45 -3.85 -5.79
C ILE A 42 4.84 -3.24 -5.92
N ALA A 43 5.71 -3.84 -6.74
CA ALA A 43 7.07 -3.33 -6.97
C ALA A 43 7.06 -1.94 -7.61
N VAL A 44 6.21 -1.72 -8.63
CA VAL A 44 6.03 -0.41 -9.26
C VAL A 44 5.52 0.61 -8.26
N LEU A 45 4.53 0.25 -7.43
CA LEU A 45 4.02 1.12 -6.38
C LEU A 45 5.10 1.52 -5.36
N LEU A 46 5.94 0.56 -4.95
CA LEU A 46 7.10 0.82 -4.09
C LEU A 46 8.10 1.79 -4.72
N VAL A 47 8.41 1.62 -6.00
CA VAL A 47 9.32 2.53 -6.73
C VAL A 47 8.75 3.95 -6.75
N ILE A 48 7.45 4.10 -7.05
CA ILE A 48 6.81 5.42 -7.07
C ILE A 48 6.81 6.06 -5.68
N PHE A 49 6.56 5.28 -4.63
CA PHE A 49 6.63 5.75 -3.26
C PHE A 49 8.04 6.22 -2.87
N LEU A 50 9.08 5.48 -3.25
CA LEU A 50 10.47 5.87 -2.99
C LEU A 50 10.83 7.17 -3.72
N ILE A 51 10.40 7.32 -4.98
CA ILE A 51 10.56 8.57 -5.73
C ILE A 51 9.83 9.71 -5.02
N GLY A 52 8.59 9.50 -4.59
CA GLY A 52 7.81 10.48 -3.82
C GLY A 52 8.49 10.88 -2.51
N TYR A 53 9.11 9.93 -1.80
CA TYR A 53 9.83 10.16 -0.55
C TYR A 53 11.14 10.94 -0.75
N SER A 54 11.85 10.67 -1.85
CA SER A 54 13.07 11.40 -2.22
C SER A 54 12.77 12.84 -2.64
N ILE A 55 11.63 13.11 -3.27
CA ILE A 55 11.23 14.45 -3.71
C ILE A 55 10.56 15.25 -2.58
N ALA A 56 9.92 14.57 -1.62
CA ALA A 56 9.24 15.24 -0.53
C ALA A 56 10.23 15.88 0.45
N ASP A 57 10.22 17.22 0.49
CA ASP A 57 10.89 17.99 1.52
C ASP A 57 9.96 18.25 2.70
N GLY A 58 10.46 17.99 3.91
CA GLY A 58 9.69 18.19 5.15
C GLY A 58 9.55 19.65 5.57
N SER A 59 10.13 20.58 4.80
CA SER A 59 10.29 22.00 5.12
C SER A 59 8.98 22.77 5.35
N ASP A 60 7.86 22.22 4.88
CA ASP A 60 6.53 22.78 5.10
C ASP A 60 6.11 22.83 6.59
N TYR A 61 6.81 22.12 7.48
CA TYR A 61 6.55 22.14 8.93
C TYR A 61 6.59 23.56 9.53
N VAL A 62 7.41 24.46 8.97
CA VAL A 62 7.57 25.85 9.45
C VAL A 62 6.30 26.68 9.23
N ASN A 63 5.49 26.30 8.23
CA ASN A 63 4.25 26.98 7.89
C ASN A 63 3.07 26.60 8.81
N TYR A 64 3.26 25.59 9.68
CA TYR A 64 2.24 25.15 10.62
C TYR A 64 2.51 25.70 12.03
N PRO A 65 1.46 26.14 12.75
CA PRO A 65 1.63 26.65 14.10
C PRO A 65 2.20 25.56 15.03
N ALA A 66 3.21 25.92 15.83
CA ALA A 66 3.89 25.01 16.75
C ALA A 66 2.95 24.33 17.77
N SER A 67 1.77 24.90 18.02
CA SER A 67 0.70 24.32 18.83
C SER A 67 0.11 23.03 18.27
N MET A 68 0.33 22.74 16.99
CA MET A 68 -0.19 21.56 16.30
C MET A 68 0.77 20.34 16.40
N GLY A 69 1.96 20.51 17.01
CA GLY A 69 2.90 19.41 17.26
C GLY A 69 3.43 18.74 15.99
N ILE A 70 3.46 19.47 14.87
CA ILE A 70 3.92 18.96 13.58
C ILE A 70 5.44 19.08 13.53
N THR A 71 6.12 17.93 13.54
CA THR A 71 7.57 17.82 13.35
C THR A 71 7.90 17.67 11.85
N GLU A 72 9.09 18.08 11.44
CA GLU A 72 9.63 17.86 10.07
C GLU A 72 9.36 16.45 9.52
N ALA A 73 9.57 15.42 10.35
CA ALA A 73 9.34 14.03 9.95
C ALA A 73 7.87 13.74 9.59
N LYS A 74 6.92 14.29 10.35
CA LYS A 74 5.48 14.11 10.06
C LYS A 74 5.08 14.87 8.80
N SER A 75 5.58 16.10 8.64
CA SER A 75 5.34 16.89 7.44
C SER A 75 5.90 16.20 6.19
N LYS A 76 7.12 15.67 6.27
CA LYS A 76 7.74 14.90 5.18
C LYS A 76 6.95 13.65 4.81
N MET A 77 6.42 12.91 5.78
CA MET A 77 5.57 11.73 5.51
C MET A 77 4.26 12.12 4.80
N VAL A 78 3.63 13.21 5.22
CA VAL A 78 2.41 13.72 4.57
C VAL A 78 2.73 14.20 3.14
N GLY A 79 3.80 14.98 2.96
CA GLY A 79 4.27 15.43 1.65
C GLY A 79 4.63 14.26 0.73
N THR A 80 5.28 13.22 1.26
CA THR A 80 5.56 11.98 0.53
C THR A 80 4.26 11.32 0.05
N GLY A 81 3.29 11.16 0.94
CA GLY A 81 2.00 10.55 0.62
C GLY A 81 1.26 11.35 -0.45
N LEU A 82 1.27 12.67 -0.33
CA LEU A 82 0.60 13.57 -1.26
C LEU A 82 1.26 13.54 -2.65
N THR A 83 2.58 13.67 -2.72
CA THR A 83 3.35 13.60 -3.98
C THR A 83 3.16 12.24 -4.66
N THR A 84 3.26 11.14 -3.89
CA THR A 84 3.03 9.79 -4.41
C THR A 84 1.60 9.65 -4.96
N PHE A 85 0.61 10.18 -4.25
CA PHE A 85 -0.78 10.16 -4.68
C PHE A 85 -1.00 10.94 -5.98
N TYR A 86 -0.42 12.14 -6.12
CA TYR A 86 -0.55 12.95 -7.33
C TYR A 86 0.10 12.27 -8.55
N VAL A 87 1.28 11.66 -8.38
CA VAL A 87 1.93 10.89 -9.46
C VAL A 87 1.05 9.70 -9.90
N LEU A 88 0.53 8.94 -8.94
CA LEU A 88 -0.36 7.81 -9.23
C LEU A 88 -1.67 8.25 -9.88
N ALA A 89 -2.25 9.36 -9.44
CA ALA A 89 -3.47 9.91 -10.03
C ALA A 89 -3.24 10.31 -11.50
N LEU A 90 -2.13 10.98 -11.80
CA LEU A 90 -1.79 11.36 -13.17
C LEU A 90 -1.55 10.13 -14.05
N LEU A 91 -0.79 9.14 -13.57
CA LEU A 91 -0.58 7.86 -14.29
C LEU A 91 -1.89 7.10 -14.51
N SER A 92 -2.81 7.14 -13.55
CA SER A 92 -4.13 6.52 -13.66
C SER A 92 -4.96 7.17 -14.77
N VAL A 93 -5.01 8.50 -14.81
CA VAL A 93 -5.71 9.24 -15.87
C VAL A 93 -5.12 8.91 -17.25
N LEU A 94 -3.80 8.94 -17.39
CA LEU A 94 -3.13 8.58 -18.66
C LEU A 94 -3.43 7.13 -19.07
N SER A 95 -3.45 6.21 -18.11
CA SER A 95 -3.75 4.80 -18.37
C SER A 95 -5.18 4.61 -18.87
N ILE A 96 -6.15 5.31 -18.27
CA ILE A 96 -7.55 5.25 -18.69
C ILE A 96 -7.69 5.82 -20.10
N LEU A 97 -7.11 6.99 -20.37
CA LEU A 97 -7.14 7.61 -21.70
C LEU A 97 -6.53 6.69 -22.77
N TYR A 98 -5.39 6.07 -22.48
CA TYR A 98 -4.76 5.11 -23.39
C TYR A 98 -5.67 3.91 -23.68
N VAL A 99 -6.33 3.36 -22.66
CA VAL A 99 -7.25 2.23 -22.82
C VAL A 99 -8.47 2.62 -23.66
N GLU A 100 -9.03 3.82 -23.46
CA GLU A 100 -10.17 4.29 -24.25
C GLU A 100 -9.80 4.54 -25.71
N VAL A 101 -8.67 5.21 -25.97
CA VAL A 101 -8.17 5.46 -27.33
C VAL A 101 -7.82 4.14 -28.02
N SER A 102 -7.11 3.25 -27.36
CA SER A 102 -6.76 1.93 -27.88
C SER A 102 -7.97 1.08 -28.25
N LYS A 103 -9.10 1.21 -27.52
CA LYS A 103 -10.33 0.49 -27.83
C LYS A 103 -11.01 0.99 -29.10
N ILE A 104 -10.82 2.25 -29.47
CA ILE A 104 -11.42 2.83 -30.69
C ILE A 104 -10.60 2.46 -31.92
N PHE A 105 -9.28 2.31 -31.77
CA PHE A 105 -8.36 1.94 -32.85
C PHE A 105 -8.25 0.42 -33.09
N LYS A 106 -8.95 -0.41 -32.31
CA LYS A 106 -8.94 -1.87 -32.43
C LYS A 106 -10.34 -2.41 -32.71
#